data_AF-A0A0B4GG36-F1
#
_entry.id   AF-A0A0B4GG36-F1
#
_cell.length_a   1.000
_cell.length_b   1.000
_cell.length_c   1.000
_cell.angle_alpha   90.00
_cell.angle_beta   90.00
_cell.angle_gamma   90.00
#
_symmetry.space_group_name_H-M   'P 1'
#
loop_
_entity.id
_entity.type
_entity.pdbx_description
1 polymer ?
#
loop_
_entity_poly.entity_id
_entity_poly.type
_entity_poly.pdbx_seq_one_letter_code
_entity_poly.pdbx_strand_id
1 'polypeptide(L)'
;MSPLQNTPFRSADMSMVQLFVYNEISREVVTALGELGLCQFRDLNEDVSAFQRYFFVQIEKAGMMVHKLDLNNTHLASPSASEIDELVERSQKLKQQVSSLSDSYEALQELVVSLTE
;
A
#
# COMPACT_ATOMS: atom_id res chain seq x y z
N MET A 1 -16.27 -23.90 -9.23
CA MET A 1 -14.94 -24.12 -8.63
C MET A 1 -14.91 -23.33 -7.34
N SER A 2 -14.80 -24.00 -6.20
CA SER A 2 -14.65 -23.36 -4.89
C SER A 2 -13.32 -22.59 -4.84
N PRO A 3 -13.25 -21.41 -4.18
CA PRO A 3 -11.98 -20.71 -4.03
C PRO A 3 -11.05 -21.58 -3.18
N LEU A 4 -9.85 -21.88 -3.70
CA LEU A 4 -8.82 -22.57 -2.94
C LEU A 4 -8.48 -21.71 -1.72
N GLN A 5 -8.66 -22.27 -0.52
CA GLN A 5 -8.23 -21.64 0.72
C GLN A 5 -6.72 -21.38 0.66
N ASN A 6 -6.32 -20.13 0.84
CA ASN A 6 -4.91 -19.77 1.04
C ASN A 6 -4.39 -20.51 2.27
N THR A 7 -3.57 -21.54 2.07
CA THR A 7 -2.90 -22.23 3.17
C THR A 7 -1.62 -21.47 3.53
N PRO A 8 -1.30 -21.26 4.82
CA PRO A 8 -0.13 -20.47 5.22
C PRO A 8 1.22 -21.11 4.85
N PHE A 9 1.23 -22.37 4.38
CA PHE A 9 2.46 -23.12 4.08
C PHE A 9 2.86 -23.12 2.60
N ARG A 10 2.06 -22.52 1.71
CA ARG A 10 2.36 -22.41 0.27
C ARG A 10 1.99 -21.03 -0.27
N SER A 11 2.69 -20.60 -1.32
CA SER A 11 2.35 -19.39 -2.06
C SER A 11 0.93 -19.48 -2.63
N ALA A 12 0.26 -18.33 -2.73
CA ALA A 12 -1.02 -18.24 -3.41
C ALA A 12 -0.88 -18.54 -4.91
N ASP A 13 -1.91 -19.12 -5.51
CA ASP A 13 -1.96 -19.33 -6.95
C ASP A 13 -2.01 -17.99 -7.68
N MET A 14 -1.06 -17.76 -8.57
CA MET A 14 -0.96 -16.54 -9.37
C MET A 14 -1.38 -16.79 -10.81
N SER A 15 -2.05 -15.80 -11.43
CA SER A 15 -2.43 -15.83 -12.84
C SER A 15 -1.83 -14.62 -13.57
N MET A 16 -1.25 -14.87 -14.74
CA MET A 16 -0.79 -13.79 -15.64
C MET A 16 -1.97 -13.31 -16.47
N VAL A 17 -2.23 -12.00 -16.44
CA VAL A 17 -3.32 -11.36 -17.21
C VAL A 17 -2.73 -10.29 -18.11
N GLN A 18 -3.24 -10.23 -19.34
CA GLN A 18 -2.91 -9.17 -20.30
C GLN A 18 -4.03 -8.12 -20.34
N LEU A 19 -3.67 -6.87 -20.09
CA LEU A 19 -4.59 -5.74 -20.08
C LEU A 19 -4.45 -4.93 -21.37
N PHE A 20 -5.56 -4.70 -22.07
CA PHE A 20 -5.63 -3.77 -23.19
C PHE A 20 -6.43 -2.54 -22.74
N VAL A 21 -5.79 -1.38 -22.74
CA VAL A 21 -6.36 -0.15 -22.18
C VAL A 21 -6.28 0.97 -23.22
N TYR A 22 -7.41 1.64 -23.47
CA TYR A 22 -7.44 2.83 -24.30
C TYR A 22 -6.80 4.01 -23.57
N ASN A 23 -6.10 4.87 -24.30
CA ASN A 23 -5.33 5.98 -23.73
C ASN A 23 -6.22 6.94 -22.92
N GLU A 24 -7.42 7.24 -23.43
CA GLU A 24 -8.40 8.16 -22.82
C GLU A 24 -8.92 7.75 -21.43
N ILE A 25 -8.85 6.46 -21.07
CA ILE A 25 -9.28 5.94 -19.76
C ILE A 25 -8.10 5.38 -18.94
N SER A 26 -6.88 5.50 -19.45
CA SER A 26 -5.71 4.83 -18.88
C SER A 26 -5.41 5.28 -17.46
N ARG A 27 -5.67 6.56 -17.15
CA ARG A 27 -5.40 7.14 -15.84
C ARG A 27 -6.37 6.58 -14.80
N GLU A 28 -7.65 6.55 -15.10
CA GLU A 28 -8.72 6.03 -14.26
C GLU A 28 -8.52 4.54 -13.98
N VAL A 29 -8.16 3.77 -15.01
CA VAL A 29 -7.89 2.34 -14.89
C VAL A 29 -6.68 2.08 -13.97
N VAL A 30 -5.57 2.80 -14.17
CA VAL A 30 -4.37 2.64 -13.33
C VAL A 30 -4.65 3.07 -11.89
N THR A 31 -5.41 4.14 -11.67
CA THR A 31 -5.83 4.56 -10.32
C THR A 31 -6.66 3.47 -9.63
N ALA A 32 -7.69 2.93 -10.30
CA ALA A 32 -8.53 1.88 -9.74
C ALA A 32 -7.74 0.60 -9.43
N LEU A 33 -6.81 0.20 -10.31
CA LEU A 33 -5.93 -0.94 -10.06
C LEU A 33 -4.97 -0.71 -8.89
N GLY A 34 -4.46 0.51 -8.75
CA GLY A 34 -3.61 0.92 -7.64
C GLY A 34 -4.34 0.89 -6.29
N GLU A 35 -5.59 1.36 -6.26
CA GLU A 35 -6.46 1.30 -5.05
C GLU A 35 -6.82 -0.13 -4.66
N LEU A 36 -6.99 -1.02 -5.65
CA LEU A 36 -7.27 -2.43 -5.39
C LEU A 36 -6.06 -3.14 -4.78
N GLY A 37 -4.84 -2.82 -5.22
CA GLY A 37 -3.59 -3.34 -4.63
C GLY A 37 -3.34 -4.84 -4.83
N LEU A 38 -4.06 -5.49 -5.75
CA LEU A 38 -3.97 -6.95 -6.01
C LEU A 38 -3.14 -7.31 -7.26
N CYS A 39 -2.64 -6.33 -7.99
CA CYS A 39 -1.97 -6.54 -9.27
C CYS A 39 -0.47 -6.20 -9.17
N GLN A 40 0.36 -7.09 -9.69
CA GLN A 40 1.79 -6.83 -9.92
C GLN A 40 2.03 -6.64 -11.42
N PHE A 41 2.56 -5.48 -11.81
CA PHE A 41 2.90 -5.19 -13.20
C PHE A 41 4.30 -5.72 -13.54
N ARG A 42 4.41 -6.34 -14.71
CA ARG A 42 5.69 -6.71 -15.32
C ARG A 42 6.12 -5.62 -16.30
N ASP A 43 7.38 -5.22 -16.25
CA ASP A 43 7.94 -4.30 -17.24
C ASP A 43 8.04 -5.01 -18.60
N LEU A 44 7.40 -4.44 -19.62
CA LEU A 44 7.47 -4.93 -21.00
C LEU A 44 8.52 -4.20 -21.84
N ASN A 45 9.09 -3.11 -21.32
CA ASN A 45 10.06 -2.25 -22.01
C ASN A 45 11.40 -2.25 -21.26
N GLU A 46 11.90 -3.43 -20.88
CA GLU A 46 13.12 -3.60 -20.09
C GLU A 46 14.39 -3.10 -20.81
N ASP A 47 14.38 -3.12 -22.14
CA ASP A 47 15.45 -2.65 -23.03
C ASP A 47 15.42 -1.12 -23.24
N VAL A 48 14.30 -0.47 -22.91
CA VAL A 48 14.13 0.98 -23.07
C VAL A 48 14.59 1.72 -21.82
N SER A 49 15.56 2.61 -22.00
CA SER A 49 16.06 3.48 -20.94
C SER A 49 14.95 4.38 -20.37
N ALA A 50 15.00 4.67 -19.06
CA ALA A 50 13.98 5.44 -18.36
C ALA A 50 13.66 6.79 -19.03
N PHE A 51 14.69 7.47 -19.56
CA PHE A 51 14.58 8.76 -20.24
C PHE A 51 13.87 8.69 -21.60
N GLN A 52 13.82 7.50 -22.21
CA GLN A 52 13.21 7.27 -23.52
C GLN A 52 11.76 6.78 -23.39
N ARG A 53 11.27 6.54 -22.17
CA ARG A 53 9.91 6.04 -21.94
C ARG A 53 8.87 7.14 -22.13
N TYR A 54 7.71 6.76 -22.65
CA TYR A 54 6.63 7.67 -23.07
C TYR A 54 6.23 8.70 -21.99
N PHE A 55 6.15 8.29 -20.72
CA PHE A 55 5.71 9.14 -19.62
C PHE A 55 6.84 9.90 -18.89
N PHE A 56 8.09 9.85 -19.38
CA PHE A 56 9.25 10.45 -18.71
C PHE A 56 9.05 11.93 -18.35
N VAL A 57 8.61 12.74 -19.31
CA VAL A 57 8.40 14.19 -19.10
C VAL A 57 7.38 14.48 -18.00
N GLN A 58 6.35 13.63 -17.86
CA GLN A 58 5.31 13.82 -16.85
C GLN A 58 5.84 13.48 -15.45
N ILE A 59 6.65 12.43 -15.36
CA ILE A 59 7.31 11.98 -14.12
C ILE A 59 8.32 13.02 -13.64
N GLU A 60 9.12 13.56 -14.56
CA GLU A 60 10.09 14.63 -14.27
C GLU A 60 9.39 15.90 -13.75
N LYS A 61 8.30 16.33 -14.41
CA LYS A 61 7.48 17.46 -13.96
C LYS A 61 6.87 17.26 -12.56
N ALA A 62 6.56 16.01 -12.21
CA ALA A 62 6.04 15.67 -10.88
C ALA A 62 7.13 15.59 -9.80
N GLY A 63 8.42 15.78 -10.17
CA GLY A 63 9.54 15.65 -9.23
C GLY A 63 9.77 14.23 -8.74
N MET A 64 9.21 13.22 -9.43
CA MET A 64 9.37 11.83 -9.06
C MET A 64 10.70 11.30 -9.60
N MET A 65 11.61 10.90 -8.71
CA MET A 65 12.86 10.28 -9.12
C MET A 65 12.61 8.84 -9.56
N VAL A 66 12.89 8.53 -10.83
CA VAL A 66 12.81 7.16 -11.34
C VAL A 66 14.04 6.40 -10.86
N HIS A 67 13.96 5.84 -9.67
CA HIS A 67 14.89 4.79 -9.28
C HIS A 67 14.48 3.50 -9.97
N LYS A 68 15.46 2.78 -10.53
CA LYS A 68 15.25 1.39 -10.91
C LYS A 68 14.91 0.63 -9.62
N LEU A 69 13.65 0.28 -9.46
CA LEU A 69 13.23 -0.66 -8.43
C LEU A 69 13.78 -2.01 -8.88
N ASP A 70 14.95 -2.40 -8.36
CA ASP A 70 15.32 -3.81 -8.39
C ASP A 70 14.35 -4.51 -7.45
N LEU A 71 13.24 -5.04 -7.97
CA LEU A 71 12.24 -5.76 -7.17
C LEU A 71 12.85 -6.94 -6.38
N ASN A 72 14.01 -7.43 -6.81
CA ASN A 72 14.77 -8.49 -6.13
C ASN A 72 15.62 -7.97 -4.96
N ASN A 73 16.03 -6.69 -4.96
CA ASN A 73 16.93 -6.11 -3.96
C ASN A 73 16.28 -5.01 -3.10
N THR A 74 15.15 -4.47 -3.55
CA THR A 74 14.39 -3.48 -2.80
C THR A 74 13.51 -4.23 -1.81
N HIS A 75 13.56 -3.81 -0.54
CA HIS A 75 12.96 -4.38 0.67
C HIS A 75 11.41 -4.51 0.62
N LEU A 76 10.90 -5.21 -0.40
CA LEU A 76 9.51 -5.65 -0.56
C LEU A 76 9.36 -7.14 -0.25
N ALA A 77 10.41 -7.77 0.31
CA ALA A 77 10.29 -9.10 0.87
C ALA A 77 9.10 -9.09 1.85
N SER A 78 8.26 -10.12 1.78
CA SER A 78 7.19 -10.29 2.74
C SER A 78 7.79 -10.13 4.14
N PRO A 79 7.23 -9.24 4.98
CA PRO A 79 7.77 -9.01 6.30
C PRO A 79 7.90 -10.36 7.00
N SER A 80 9.04 -10.59 7.61
CA SER A 80 9.30 -11.80 8.38
C SER A 80 8.26 -11.92 9.49
N ALA A 81 7.99 -13.15 9.94
CA ALA A 81 7.04 -13.39 11.02
C ALA A 81 7.34 -12.53 12.27
N SER A 82 8.63 -12.34 12.59
CA SER A 82 9.08 -11.47 13.67
C SER A 82 8.74 -9.99 13.45
N GLU A 83 8.93 -9.46 12.24
CA GLU A 83 8.54 -8.09 11.90
C GLU A 83 7.01 -7.91 11.99
N ILE A 84 6.23 -8.93 11.61
CA ILE A 84 4.78 -8.92 11.74
C ILE A 84 4.38 -8.87 13.23
N ASP A 85 4.97 -9.71 14.06
CA ASP A 85 4.67 -9.76 15.50
C ASP A 85 5.01 -8.43 16.21
N GLU A 86 6.18 -7.86 15.91
CA GLU A 86 6.59 -6.55 16.44
C GLU A 86 5.63 -5.43 16.03
N LEU A 87 5.18 -5.42 14.77
CA LEU A 87 4.21 -4.45 14.28
C LEU A 87 2.84 -4.62 14.94
N VAL A 88 2.40 -5.86 15.20
CA VAL A 88 1.14 -6.16 15.90
C VAL A 88 1.22 -5.65 17.34
N GLU A 89 2.30 -5.95 18.06
CA GLU A 89 2.49 -5.48 19.44
C GLU A 89 2.51 -3.94 19.50
N ARG A 90 3.24 -3.30 18.58
CA ARG A 90 3.28 -1.84 18.47
C ARG A 90 1.90 -1.25 18.21
N SER A 91 1.14 -1.85 17.29
CA SER A 91 -0.23 -1.41 16.95
C SER A 91 -1.18 -1.53 18.15
N GLN A 92 -1.10 -2.62 18.91
CA GLN A 92 -1.90 -2.80 20.12
C GLN A 92 -1.56 -1.75 21.18
N LYS A 93 -0.28 -1.45 21.38
CA LYS A 93 0.17 -0.41 22.32
C LYS A 93 -0.36 0.97 21.94
N LEU A 94 -0.26 1.34 20.66
CA LEU A 94 -0.82 2.60 20.16
C LEU A 94 -2.34 2.67 20.39
N LYS A 95 -3.06 1.58 20.14
CA LYS A 95 -4.51 1.52 20.36
C LYS A 95 -4.89 1.75 21.82
N GLN A 96 -4.14 1.15 22.75
CA GLN A 96 -4.35 1.38 24.19
C GLN A 96 -4.09 2.84 24.57
N GLN A 97 -3.03 3.45 24.04
CA GLN A 97 -2.73 4.85 24.28
C GLN A 97 -3.86 5.77 23.77
N VAL A 98 -4.35 5.53 22.56
CA VAL A 98 -5.48 6.29 21.98
C VAL A 98 -6.74 6.16 22.83
N SER A 99 -7.05 4.94 23.31
CA SER A 99 -8.20 4.72 24.21
C SER A 99 -8.06 5.53 25.49
N SER A 100 -6.91 5.43 26.18
CA SER A 100 -6.68 6.17 27.42
C SER A 100 -6.76 7.69 27.24
N LEU A 101 -6.31 8.20 26.09
CA LEU A 101 -6.38 9.61 25.77
C LEU A 101 -7.83 10.04 25.53
N SER A 102 -8.62 9.22 24.84
CA SER A 102 -10.06 9.43 24.64
C SER A 102 -10.79 9.51 25.97
N ASP A 103 -10.55 8.56 26.87
CA ASP A 103 -11.18 8.53 28.21
C ASP A 103 -10.81 9.79 29.01
N SER A 104 -9.55 10.22 28.96
CA SER A 104 -9.09 11.43 29.64
C SER A 104 -9.70 12.71 29.05
N TYR A 105 -9.93 12.74 27.74
CA TYR A 105 -10.53 13.88 27.06
C TYR A 105 -12.01 14.00 27.41
N GLU A 106 -12.74 12.89 27.46
CA GLU A 106 -14.14 12.84 27.86
C GLU A 106 -14.33 13.28 29.31
N ALA A 107 -13.47 12.81 30.24
CA ALA A 107 -13.49 13.25 31.63
C ALA A 107 -13.20 14.76 31.79
N LEU A 108 -12.28 15.32 30.99
CA LEU A 108 -12.02 16.75 30.97
C LEU A 108 -13.20 17.55 30.41
N GLN A 109 -13.88 17.04 29.37
CA GLN A 109 -15.08 17.68 28.84
C GLN A 109 -16.20 17.73 29.88
N GLU A 110 -16.46 16.63 30.60
CA GLU A 110 -17.45 16.61 31.69
C GLU A 110 -17.10 17.62 32.80
N LEU A 111 -15.83 17.71 33.20
CA LEU A 111 -15.38 18.67 34.21
C LEU A 111 -15.59 20.12 33.73
N VAL A 112 -15.23 20.42 32.49
CA VAL A 112 -15.41 21.76 31.91
C VAL A 112 -16.90 22.15 31.89
N VAL A 113 -17.78 21.24 31.46
CA VAL A 113 -19.24 21.47 31.49
C VAL A 113 -19.70 21.76 32.91
N SER A 114 -19.29 20.96 33.90
CA SER A 114 -19.68 21.16 35.31
C SER A 114 -19.19 22.46 35.95
N LEU A 115 -18.14 23.09 35.40
CA LEU A 115 -17.58 24.36 35.87
C LEU A 115 -18.14 25.57 35.12
N THR A 116 -18.84 25.35 34.00
CA THR A 116 -19.42 26.41 33.16
C THR A 116 -20.94 26.52 33.25
N GLU A 117 -21.62 25.52 33.84
CA GLU A 117 -22.98 25.63 34.40
C GLU A 117 -22.98 26.15 35.84
#